data_AF-A0A1V4KPK7-F1
#
_entry.id   AF-A0A1V4KPK7-F1
#
_cell.length_a   1.000
_cell.length_b   1.000
_cell.length_c   1.000
_cell.angle_alpha   90.00
_cell.angle_beta   90.00
_cell.angle_gamma   90.00
#
_symmetry.space_group_name_H-M   'P 1'
#
loop_
_entity.id
_entity.type
_entity.pdbx_description
1 polymer ?
#
loop_
_entity_poly.entity_id
_entity_poly.type
_entity_poly.pdbx_seq_one_letter_code
_entity_poly.pdbx_strand_id
1 'polypeptide(L)' 'MSLALKARQRARRKGGSRERVFGCDLREHLQQAGTDVPQVLRSCTEFVEQHGVVDGIYRLSGVSSNIQRLR' A
#
# COMPACT_ATOMS: atom_id res chain seq x y z
N MET A 1 8.56 13.70 -27.12
CA MET A 1 8.10 13.07 -25.86
C MET A 1 9.00 11.89 -25.52
N SER A 2 9.79 12.01 -24.46
CA SER A 2 11.00 11.21 -24.21
C SER A 2 10.76 9.72 -23.96
N LEU A 3 11.58 8.87 -24.61
CA LEU A 3 11.58 7.41 -24.53
C LEU A 3 11.71 6.85 -23.10
N ALA A 4 12.26 7.64 -22.17
CA ALA A 4 12.45 7.27 -20.77
C ALA A 4 11.14 7.02 -20.00
N LEU A 5 10.05 7.72 -20.34
CA LEU A 5 8.75 7.51 -19.70
C LEU A 5 8.13 6.17 -20.10
N LYS A 6 8.31 5.76 -21.36
CA LYS A 6 7.82 4.47 -21.89
C LYS A 6 8.56 3.27 -21.27
N ALA A 7 9.86 3.41 -20.97
CA ALA A 7 10.64 2.35 -20.32
C ALA A 7 10.19 2.08 -18.88
N ARG A 8 9.89 3.14 -18.10
CA ARG A 8 9.34 3.00 -16.73
C ARG A 8 7.96 2.35 -16.71
N GLN A 9 7.11 2.65 -17.70
CA GLN A 9 5.79 2.02 -17.84
C GLN A 9 5.87 0.54 -18.24
N ARG A 10 6.85 0.12 -19.05
CA ARG A 10 7.07 -1.29 -19.39
C ARG A 10 7.64 -2.12 -18.23
N ALA A 11 8.52 -1.55 -17.42
CA ALA A 11 9.04 -2.23 -16.23
C ALA A 11 7.97 -2.45 -15.14
N ARG A 12 6.95 -1.57 -15.08
CA ARG A 12 5.78 -1.70 -14.20
C ARG A 12 4.88 -2.89 -14.54
N ARG A 13 4.94 -3.42 -15.77
CA ARG A 13 4.07 -4.50 -16.27
C ARG A 13 4.66 -5.90 -16.20
N LYS A 14 5.93 -6.06 -15.78
CA LYS A 14 6.67 -7.34 -15.90
C LYS A 14 6.87 -8.11 -14.58
N GLY A 15 6.25 -7.68 -13.49
CA GLY A 15 6.05 -8.51 -12.29
C GLY A 15 4.55 -8.76 -12.16
N GLY A 16 4.14 -10.03 -12.09
CA GLY A 16 2.73 -10.43 -12.14
C GLY A 16 1.84 -9.58 -11.23
N SER A 17 0.65 -9.23 -11.73
CA SER A 17 -0.35 -8.39 -11.06
C SER A 17 -0.92 -8.97 -9.76
N ARG A 18 -0.37 -10.07 -9.25
CA ARG A 18 -0.97 -10.88 -8.18
C ARG A 18 -0.46 -10.59 -6.78
N GLU A 19 0.55 -9.73 -6.60
CA GLU A 19 1.27 -9.66 -5.31
C GLU A 19 1.56 -8.24 -4.79
N ARG A 20 1.26 -7.18 -5.55
CA ARG A 20 1.56 -5.81 -5.12
C ARG A 20 0.36 -5.14 -4.49
N VAL A 21 0.36 -5.04 -3.16
CA VAL A 21 -0.63 -4.26 -2.40
C VAL A 21 -0.37 -2.76 -2.55
N PHE A 22 0.89 -2.32 -2.48
CA PHE A 22 1.24 -0.88 -2.51
C PHE A 22 1.48 -0.34 -3.92
N GLY A 23 0.84 0.80 -4.22
CA GLY A 23 0.99 1.51 -5.50
C GLY A 23 0.37 0.79 -6.69
N CYS A 24 -0.63 -0.07 -6.44
CA CYS A 24 -1.53 -0.63 -7.45
C CYS A 24 -2.80 0.25 -7.60
N ASP A 25 -3.62 -0.04 -8.61
CA ASP A 25 -4.94 0.57 -8.73
C ASP A 25 -5.90 -0.01 -7.69
N LEU A 26 -6.58 0.88 -6.95
CA LEU A 26 -7.48 0.45 -5.88
C LEU A 26 -8.66 -0.35 -6.40
N ARG A 27 -9.27 0.04 -7.52
CA ARG A 27 -10.44 -0.66 -8.06
C ARG A 27 -10.07 -2.07 -8.51
N GLU A 28 -8.96 -2.22 -9.22
CA GLU A 28 -8.46 -3.54 -9.62
C GLU A 28 -8.18 -4.42 -8.39
N HIS A 29 -7.55 -3.86 -7.35
CA HIS A 29 -7.25 -4.58 -6.12
C HIS A 29 -8.51 -5.06 -5.40
N LEU A 30 -9.52 -4.19 -5.24
CA LEU A 30 -10.78 -4.53 -4.59
C LEU A 30 -11.58 -5.58 -5.38
N GLN A 31 -11.61 -5.44 -6.71
CA GLN A 31 -12.25 -6.42 -7.60
C GLN A 31 -11.59 -7.80 -7.52
N GLN A 32 -10.25 -7.86 -7.46
CA GLN A 32 -9.51 -9.11 -7.32
C GLN A 32 -9.67 -9.72 -5.92
N ALA A 33 -9.71 -8.90 -4.88
CA ALA A 33 -9.86 -9.34 -3.50
C ALA A 33 -11.31 -9.72 -3.15
N GLY A 34 -12.30 -9.26 -3.92
CA GLY A 34 -13.73 -9.47 -3.62
C GLY A 34 -14.16 -8.77 -2.34
N THR A 35 -13.52 -7.64 -2.00
CA THR A 35 -13.81 -6.90 -0.77
C THR A 35 -13.90 -5.40 -1.03
N ASP A 36 -14.64 -4.67 -0.19
CA ASP A 36 -14.83 -3.23 -0.35
C ASP A 36 -13.71 -2.38 0.27
N VAL A 37 -12.89 -3.00 1.13
CA VAL A 37 -11.77 -2.35 1.84
C VAL A 37 -10.56 -3.28 1.85
N PRO A 38 -9.35 -2.80 1.46
CA PRO A 38 -8.13 -3.63 1.49
C PRO A 38 -7.83 -4.16 2.90
N GLN A 39 -7.40 -5.42 2.99
CA GLN A 39 -7.11 -6.08 4.28
C GLN A 39 -6.03 -5.37 5.09
N VAL A 40 -5.02 -4.76 4.43
CA VAL A 40 -4.00 -3.95 5.11
C VAL A 40 -4.60 -2.76 5.85
N LEU A 41 -5.61 -2.10 5.27
CA LEU A 41 -6.26 -0.96 5.93
C LEU A 41 -7.06 -1.41 7.15
N ARG A 42 -7.81 -2.52 7.04
CA ARG A 42 -8.54 -3.08 8.19
C ARG A 42 -7.61 -3.41 9.35
N SER A 43 -6.56 -4.18 9.05
CA SER A 43 -5.61 -4.65 10.06
C SER A 43 -4.89 -3.49 10.75
N CYS A 44 -4.46 -2.48 9.97
CA CYS A 44 -3.80 -1.30 10.55
C CYS A 44 -4.77 -0.46 11.40
N THR A 45 -6.01 -0.27 10.96
CA THR A 45 -7.02 0.48 11.72
C THR A 45 -7.37 -0.24 13.02
N GLU A 46 -7.65 -1.54 12.99
CA GLU A 46 -7.94 -2.34 14.19
C GLU A 46 -6.78 -2.29 15.19
N PHE A 47 -5.53 -2.42 14.72
CA PHE A 47 -4.37 -2.34 15.60
C PHE A 47 -4.24 -0.96 16.24
N VAL A 48 -4.48 0.11 15.47
CA VAL A 48 -4.44 1.48 15.96
C VAL A 48 -5.55 1.74 17.00
N GLU A 49 -6.77 1.28 16.75
CA GLU A 49 -7.88 1.42 17.69
C GLU A 49 -7.58 0.73 19.02
N GLN A 50 -6.94 -0.44 18.98
CA GLN A 50 -6.62 -1.22 20.17
C GLN A 50 -5.38 -0.72 20.93
N HIS A 51 -4.36 -0.21 20.23
CA HIS A 51 -3.03 0.04 20.81
C HIS A 51 -2.45 1.43 20.53
N GLY A 52 -2.98 2.14 19.55
CA GLY A 52 -2.35 3.31 18.94
C GLY A 52 -2.95 4.65 19.33
N VAL A 53 -4.08 4.69 20.04
CA VAL A 53 -4.78 5.93 20.43
C VAL A 53 -3.96 6.68 21.49
N VAL A 54 -2.99 7.47 21.02
CA VAL A 54 -2.04 8.26 21.81
C VAL A 54 -1.88 9.67 21.25
N ASP A 55 -1.26 10.56 22.02
CA ASP A 55 -0.98 11.92 21.58
C ASP A 55 -0.12 11.95 20.31
N GLY A 56 -0.60 12.67 19.30
CA GLY A 56 0.11 12.80 18.03
C GLY A 56 0.04 11.58 17.13
N ILE A 57 -0.89 10.64 17.38
CA ILE A 57 -1.24 9.58 16.42
C ILE A 57 -1.49 10.17 15.02
N TYR A 58 -1.02 9.47 13.99
CA TYR A 58 -0.99 9.89 12.58
C TYR A 58 -0.17 11.17 12.26
N ARG A 59 0.32 11.92 13.26
CA ARG A 59 1.16 13.12 13.08
C ARG A 59 2.63 12.83 13.27
N LEU A 60 2.99 12.06 14.30
CA LEU A 60 4.38 11.73 14.60
C LEU A 60 4.89 10.64 13.65
N SER A 61 6.08 10.86 13.09
CA SER A 61 6.70 9.93 12.15
C SER A 61 7.14 8.64 12.84
N GLY A 62 6.78 7.50 12.26
CA GLY A 62 7.35 6.20 12.62
C GLY A 62 8.76 5.99 12.07
N VAL A 63 9.39 4.89 12.48
CA VAL A 63 10.74 4.51 12.02
C VAL A 63 10.68 4.01 10.56
N SER A 64 11.35 4.72 9.65
CA SER A 64 11.30 4.45 8.20
C SER A 64 11.67 3.01 7.82
N SER A 65 12.71 2.44 8.43
CA SER A 65 13.13 1.06 8.17
C SER A 65 12.08 0.02 8.56
N ASN A 66 11.35 0.25 9.66
CA ASN A 66 10.24 -0.61 10.08
C ASN A 66 9.08 -0.53 9.07
N ILE A 67 8.76 0.67 8.59
CA ILE A 67 7.70 0.89 7.58
C ILE A 67 8.06 0.21 6.25
N GLN A 68 9.31 0.29 5.79
CA GLN A 68 9.73 -0.39 4.56
C GLN A 68 9.67 -1.92 4.69
N ARG A 69 9.91 -2.48 5.89
CA ARG A 69 9.78 -3.93 6.13
C ARG A 69 8.34 -4.42 6.14
N LEU A 70 7.39 -3.56 6.50
CA LEU A 70 5.96 -3.88 6.53
C LEU A 70 5.33 -3.85 5.12
N ARG A 71 5.98 -3.15 4.19
CA ARG A 71 5.50 -2.87 2.83
C ARG A 71 5.88 -3.95 1.83
#